data_AF-A0A6C7E9C8-F1
#
_entry.id   AF-A0A6C7E9C8-F1
#
_cell.length_a   1.000
_cell.length_b   1.000
_cell.length_c   1.000
_cell.angle_alpha   90.00
_cell.angle_beta   90.00
_cell.angle_gamma   90.00
#
_symmetry.space_group_name_H-M   'P 1'
#
loop_
_entity.id
_entity.type
_entity.pdbx_description
1 polymer ?
#
loop_
_entity_poly.entity_id
_entity_poly.type
_entity_poly.pdbx_seq_one_letter_code
_entity_poly.pdbx_strand_id
1 'polypeptide(L)'
;MNGIEHPSDAGPPAGAGRDLADLTRALTSAGMVFYVGWLLFFFRQVERVFRVSPQRFAGLWDQRLEVLSFVVLPPNILIIVPAAACASAATWIAGQAQELDLAILLRLTTWSINLMGAIAAASAVVTLMTDNGSPTRAGDAAIRIAGLMFAIATSQFCRVAARRAPGG
;
A
#
# COMPACT_ATOMS: atom_id res chain seq x y z
N MET A 1 37.71 -48.35 13.48
CA MET A 1 36.42 -47.92 12.91
C MET A 1 35.90 -46.82 13.80
N ASN A 2 36.16 -45.56 13.44
CA ASN A 2 35.68 -44.39 14.18
C ASN A 2 34.29 -44.04 13.65
N GLY A 3 33.27 -44.17 14.50
CA GLY A 3 31.92 -43.70 14.22
C GLY A 3 31.90 -42.17 14.22
N ILE A 4 31.55 -41.59 13.08
CA ILE A 4 31.22 -40.17 12.98
C ILE A 4 29.77 -40.04 13.42
N GLU A 5 29.56 -39.63 14.67
CA GLU A 5 28.25 -39.18 15.15
C GLU A 5 27.91 -37.88 14.42
N HIS A 6 26.91 -37.93 13.55
CA HIS A 6 26.33 -36.77 12.89
C HIS A 6 25.40 -36.06 13.89
N PRO A 7 25.68 -34.82 14.33
CA PRO A 7 24.73 -34.07 15.14
C PRO A 7 23.74 -33.39 14.18
N SER A 8 22.61 -34.05 13.87
CA SER A 8 21.57 -33.45 13.03
C SER A 8 20.16 -33.43 13.63
N ASP A 9 19.99 -33.79 14.90
CA ASP A 9 18.66 -33.85 15.54
C ASP A 9 18.44 -32.74 16.58
N ALA A 10 19.03 -31.57 16.37
CA ALA A 10 18.62 -30.37 17.10
C ALA A 10 17.33 -29.83 16.46
N GLY A 11 16.18 -30.32 16.94
CA GLY A 11 14.89 -29.70 16.64
C GLY A 11 14.93 -28.18 16.92
N PRO A 12 14.12 -27.37 16.21
CA PRO A 12 14.15 -25.92 16.37
C PRO A 12 13.96 -25.55 17.85
N PRO A 13 14.71 -24.55 18.37
CA PRO A 13 14.65 -24.21 19.78
C PRO A 13 13.21 -23.85 20.15
N ALA A 14 12.72 -24.39 21.27
CA ALA A 14 11.32 -24.30 21.69
C ALA A 14 10.76 -22.86 21.79
N GLY A 15 11.64 -21.84 21.80
CA GLY A 15 11.26 -20.42 21.76
C GLY A 15 11.04 -19.84 20.36
N ALA A 16 11.66 -20.38 19.31
CA ALA A 16 11.63 -19.77 17.98
C ALA A 16 10.21 -19.67 17.39
N GLY A 17 9.35 -20.67 17.65
CA GLY A 17 7.95 -20.63 17.20
C GLY A 17 7.12 -19.55 17.91
N ARG A 18 7.42 -19.28 19.19
CA ARG A 18 6.73 -18.25 19.98
C ARG A 18 7.18 -16.85 19.56
N ASP A 19 8.48 -16.66 19.35
CA ASP A 19 9.05 -15.37 18.91
C ASP A 19 8.51 -14.95 17.53
N LEU A 20 8.36 -15.89 16.59
CA LEU A 20 7.78 -15.63 15.27
C LEU A 20 6.29 -15.29 15.33
N ALA A 21 5.54 -15.94 16.22
CA ALA A 21 4.11 -15.64 16.43
C ALA A 21 3.92 -14.23 17.02
N ASP A 22 4.72 -13.86 18.01
CA ASP A 22 4.68 -12.53 18.63
C ASP A 22 5.11 -11.44 17.63
N LEU A 23 6.15 -11.69 16.83
CA LEU A 23 6.56 -10.79 15.74
C LEU A 23 5.46 -10.62 14.69
N THR A 24 4.79 -11.71 14.29
CA THR A 24 3.67 -11.67 13.33
C THR A 24 2.53 -10.79 13.86
N ARG A 25 2.18 -10.94 15.14
CA ARG A 25 1.14 -10.11 15.80
C ARG A 25 1.55 -8.64 15.89
N ALA A 26 2.81 -8.37 16.24
CA ALA A 26 3.33 -7.01 16.30
C ALA A 26 3.29 -6.33 14.93
N LEU A 27 3.74 -7.03 13.88
CA LEU A 27 3.68 -6.53 12.50
C LEU A 27 2.24 -6.33 12.01
N THR A 28 1.34 -7.25 12.32
CA THR A 28 -0.09 -7.13 11.96
C THR A 28 -0.70 -5.91 12.64
N SER A 29 -0.45 -5.73 13.94
CA SER A 29 -0.95 -4.59 14.72
C SER A 29 -0.39 -3.27 14.20
N ALA A 30 0.92 -3.20 13.94
CA ALA A 30 1.56 -2.03 13.35
C ALA A 30 0.96 -1.71 11.97
N GLY A 31 0.78 -2.73 11.12
CA GLY A 31 0.17 -2.59 9.81
C GLY A 31 -1.27 -2.07 9.89
N MET A 32 -2.07 -2.53 10.85
CA MET A 32 -3.42 -1.99 11.10
C MET A 32 -3.38 -0.51 11.50
N VAL A 33 -2.47 -0.11 12.40
CA VAL A 33 -2.33 1.29 12.81
C VAL A 33 -1.98 2.19 11.63
N PHE A 34 -1.01 1.78 10.80
CA PHE A 34 -0.69 2.51 9.57
C PHE A 34 -1.88 2.57 8.62
N TYR A 35 -2.63 1.48 8.46
CA TYR A 35 -3.80 1.43 7.58
C TYR A 35 -4.92 2.36 8.07
N VAL A 36 -5.21 2.38 9.37
CA VAL A 36 -6.19 3.31 9.96
C VAL A 36 -5.73 4.76 9.81
N GLY A 37 -4.45 5.04 10.04
CA GLY A 37 -3.87 6.37 9.79
C GLY A 37 -4.05 6.82 8.33
N TRP A 38 -3.83 5.91 7.39
CA TRP A 38 -4.08 6.16 5.98
C TRP A 38 -5.57 6.41 5.68
N LEU A 39 -6.48 5.62 6.25
CA LEU A 39 -7.93 5.80 6.06
C LEU A 39 -8.41 7.18 6.53
N LEU A 40 -8.01 7.61 7.72
CA LEU A 40 -8.35 8.93 8.25
C LEU A 40 -7.87 10.05 7.33
N PHE A 41 -6.66 9.90 6.80
CA PHE A 41 -6.12 10.84 5.83
C PHE A 41 -6.89 10.82 4.51
N PHE A 42 -7.20 9.63 3.99
CA PHE A 42 -7.97 9.46 2.75
C PHE A 42 -9.33 10.16 2.85
N PHE A 43 -10.07 9.95 3.95
CA PHE A 43 -11.36 10.63 4.17
C PHE A 43 -11.21 12.15 4.23
N ARG A 44 -10.14 12.67 4.83
CA ARG A 44 -9.85 14.11 4.81
C ARG A 44 -9.63 14.64 3.39
N GLN A 45 -8.98 13.89 2.50
CA GLN A 45 -8.83 14.30 1.11
C GLN A 45 -10.14 14.23 0.33
N VAL A 46 -10.92 13.17 0.54
CA VAL A 46 -12.26 13.03 -0.05
C VAL A 46 -13.14 14.20 0.36
N GLU A 47 -13.13 14.57 1.64
CA GLU A 47 -13.82 15.75 2.14
C GLU A 47 -13.35 17.04 1.44
N ARG A 48 -12.03 17.21 1.27
CA ARG A 48 -11.47 18.36 0.54
C ARG A 48 -11.97 18.43 -0.90
N VAL A 49 -12.04 17.30 -1.60
CA VAL A 49 -12.57 17.21 -2.97
C VAL A 49 -14.04 17.65 -3.00
N PHE A 50 -14.86 17.20 -2.04
CA PHE A 50 -16.27 17.61 -1.96
C PHE A 50 -16.47 19.08 -1.59
N ARG A 51 -15.52 19.69 -0.88
CA ARG A 51 -15.53 21.12 -0.54
C ARG A 51 -15.06 22.03 -1.68
N VAL A 52 -14.55 21.48 -2.80
CA VAL A 52 -14.22 22.26 -4.00
C VAL A 52 -15.51 22.85 -4.58
N SER A 53 -15.61 24.18 -4.49
CA SER A 53 -16.69 24.97 -5.07
C SER A 53 -16.38 25.33 -6.53
N PRO A 54 -17.37 25.36 -7.43
CA PRO A 54 -17.14 25.69 -8.83
C PRO A 54 -16.58 27.11 -8.97
N GLN A 55 -15.39 27.24 -9.55
CA GLN A 55 -14.89 28.53 -10.02
C GLN A 55 -15.47 28.87 -11.39
N ARG A 56 -15.61 30.17 -11.67
CA ARG A 56 -16.33 30.71 -12.85
C ARG A 56 -15.71 30.33 -14.22
N PHE A 57 -14.47 29.80 -14.24
CA PHE A 57 -13.68 29.62 -15.46
C PHE A 57 -12.99 28.24 -15.61
N ALA A 58 -13.21 27.30 -14.68
CA ALA A 58 -12.65 25.95 -14.75
C ALA A 58 -13.76 24.92 -14.55
N GLY A 59 -13.66 23.77 -15.23
CA GLY A 59 -14.57 22.66 -15.01
C GLY A 59 -14.50 22.21 -13.55
N LEU A 60 -15.64 22.15 -12.85
CA LEU A 60 -15.73 21.68 -11.45
C LEU A 60 -15.00 20.34 -11.25
N TRP A 61 -15.06 19.47 -12.26
CA TRP A 61 -14.45 18.14 -12.21
C TRP A 61 -12.93 18.16 -12.40
N ASP A 62 -12.39 19.06 -13.20
CA ASP A 62 -10.94 19.21 -13.37
C ASP A 62 -10.30 19.62 -12.03
N GLN A 63 -10.93 20.59 -11.35
CA GLN A 63 -10.47 21.07 -10.06
C GLN A 63 -10.62 20.01 -8.95
N ARG A 64 -11.68 19.20 -9.00
CA ARG A 64 -11.85 18.06 -8.09
C ARG A 64 -10.82 16.96 -8.32
N LEU A 65 -10.48 16.66 -9.57
CA LEU A 65 -9.47 15.67 -9.92
C LEU A 65 -8.06 16.15 -9.59
N GLU A 66 -7.79 17.44 -9.70
CA GLU A 66 -6.55 18.04 -9.22
C GLU A 66 -6.40 17.82 -7.70
N VAL A 67 -7.42 18.17 -6.91
CA VAL A 67 -7.41 17.96 -5.46
C VAL A 67 -7.35 16.47 -5.11
N LEU A 68 -8.04 15.61 -5.88
CA LEU A 68 -8.00 14.16 -5.67
C LEU A 68 -6.63 13.58 -6.02
N SER A 69 -5.88 14.17 -6.97
CA SER A 69 -4.52 13.75 -7.29
C SER A 69 -3.55 13.92 -6.11
N PHE A 70 -3.90 14.78 -5.15
CA PHE A 70 -3.18 14.86 -3.88
C PHE A 70 -3.28 13.61 -3.04
N VAL A 71 -4.25 12.71 -3.28
CA VAL A 71 -4.30 11.36 -2.71
C VAL A 71 -3.09 10.52 -3.14
N VAL A 72 -2.47 10.83 -4.28
CA VAL A 72 -1.35 10.06 -4.84
C VAL A 72 0.00 10.77 -4.66
N LEU A 73 0.02 11.94 -4.02
CA LEU A 73 1.29 12.60 -3.76
C LEU A 73 2.18 11.77 -2.83
N PRO A 74 3.51 11.94 -2.91
CA PRO A 74 4.48 11.22 -2.10
C PRO A 74 4.14 11.09 -0.59
N PRO A 75 3.57 12.11 0.09
CA PRO A 75 3.22 11.98 1.50
C PRO A 75 2.24 10.85 1.83
N ASN A 76 1.37 10.44 0.90
CA ASN A 76 0.33 9.44 1.17
C ASN A 76 0.81 8.03 0.92
N ILE A 77 1.72 7.90 -0.05
CA ILE A 77 2.50 6.70 -0.27
C ILE A 77 3.26 6.37 1.02
N LEU A 78 3.80 7.36 1.72
CA LEU A 78 4.54 7.16 2.97
C LEU A 78 3.71 6.57 4.12
N ILE A 79 2.37 6.53 4.05
CA ILE A 79 1.53 5.97 5.13
C ILE A 79 1.01 4.57 4.74
N ILE A 80 0.56 4.38 3.50
CA ILE A 80 0.04 3.07 3.06
C ILE A 80 1.15 2.03 2.82
N VAL A 81 2.34 2.48 2.44
CA VAL A 81 3.45 1.57 2.12
C VAL A 81 4.01 0.88 3.36
N PRO A 82 4.20 1.56 4.51
CA PRO A 82 4.49 0.87 5.76
C PRO A 82 3.42 -0.15 6.13
N ALA A 83 2.13 0.17 5.95
CA ALA A 83 1.04 -0.80 6.18
C ALA A 83 1.21 -2.05 5.30
N ALA A 84 1.48 -1.84 4.01
CA ALA A 84 1.70 -2.92 3.05
C ALA A 84 2.94 -3.75 3.36
N ALA A 85 4.04 -3.10 3.77
CA ALA A 85 5.29 -3.74 4.16
C ALA A 85 5.09 -4.60 5.41
N CYS A 86 4.44 -4.06 6.45
CA CYS A 86 4.09 -4.81 7.66
C CYS A 86 3.20 -6.01 7.36
N ALA A 87 2.13 -5.83 6.57
CA ALA A 87 1.22 -6.92 6.20
C ALA A 87 1.92 -8.01 5.37
N SER A 88 2.76 -7.62 4.42
CA SER A 88 3.50 -8.56 3.58
C SER A 88 4.57 -9.32 4.37
N ALA A 89 5.30 -8.63 5.25
CA ALA A 89 6.29 -9.23 6.14
C ALA A 89 5.64 -10.23 7.11
N ALA A 90 4.54 -9.84 7.75
CA ALA A 90 3.76 -10.73 8.62
C ALA A 90 3.25 -11.95 7.85
N THR A 91 2.79 -11.78 6.60
CA THR A 91 2.32 -12.89 5.75
C THR A 91 3.46 -13.85 5.42
N TRP A 92 4.67 -13.35 5.14
CA TRP A 92 5.83 -14.20 4.89
C TRP A 92 6.29 -14.98 6.12
N ILE A 93 6.14 -14.42 7.31
CA ILE A 93 6.51 -15.09 8.56
C ILE A 93 5.44 -16.12 8.96
N ALA A 94 4.16 -15.78 8.82
CA ALA A 94 3.04 -16.66 9.17
C ALA A 94 2.89 -17.87 8.23
N GLY A 95 3.21 -17.68 6.94
CA GLY A 95 3.08 -18.73 5.92
C GLY A 95 1.65 -19.28 5.83
N GLN A 96 1.50 -20.61 5.89
CA GLN A 96 0.21 -21.28 5.80
C GLN A 96 -0.66 -21.16 7.07
N ALA A 97 -0.09 -20.74 8.20
CA ALA A 97 -0.79 -20.56 9.47
C ALA A 97 -1.35 -19.14 9.63
N GLN A 98 -1.74 -18.51 8.52
CA GLN A 98 -2.18 -17.12 8.51
C GLN A 98 -3.52 -16.94 9.23
N GLU A 99 -3.52 -16.05 10.23
CA GLU A 99 -4.75 -15.61 10.91
C GLU A 99 -5.64 -14.75 9.98
N LEU A 100 -6.95 -14.79 10.21
CA LEU A 100 -7.96 -14.09 9.40
C LEU A 100 -7.68 -12.58 9.30
N ASP A 101 -7.27 -11.97 10.41
CA ASP A 101 -7.01 -10.53 10.51
C ASP A 101 -5.89 -10.07 9.56
N LEU A 102 -4.82 -10.86 9.47
CA LEU A 102 -3.70 -10.59 8.58
C LEU A 102 -4.12 -10.73 7.10
N ALA A 103 -4.98 -11.71 6.78
CA ALA A 103 -5.52 -11.88 5.43
C ALA A 103 -6.42 -10.70 5.02
N ILE A 104 -7.25 -10.21 5.96
CA ILE A 104 -8.08 -9.03 5.75
C ILE A 104 -7.20 -7.79 5.52
N LEU A 105 -6.21 -7.56 6.38
CA LEU A 105 -5.30 -6.42 6.26
C LEU A 105 -4.57 -6.39 4.92
N LEU A 106 -4.01 -7.53 4.49
CA LEU A 106 -3.30 -7.63 3.21
C LEU A 106 -4.23 -7.34 2.02
N ARG A 107 -5.47 -7.88 2.03
CA ARG A 107 -6.48 -7.62 1.00
C ARG A 107 -6.87 -6.15 0.97
N LEU A 108 -7.27 -5.57 2.11
CA LEU A 108 -7.68 -4.18 2.22
C LEU A 108 -6.58 -3.23 1.75
N THR A 109 -5.34 -3.49 2.15
CA THR A 109 -4.19 -2.69 1.72
C THR A 109 -3.97 -2.79 0.22
N THR A 110 -4.05 -4.00 -0.35
CA THR A 110 -3.92 -4.22 -1.81
C THR A 110 -5.01 -3.48 -2.60
N TRP A 111 -6.28 -3.58 -2.17
CA TRP A 111 -7.40 -2.87 -2.79
C TRP A 111 -7.20 -1.35 -2.73
N SER A 112 -6.74 -0.85 -1.58
CA SER A 112 -6.49 0.58 -1.36
C SER A 112 -5.37 1.11 -2.24
N ILE A 113 -4.27 0.36 -2.38
CA ILE A 113 -3.16 0.68 -3.30
C ILE A 113 -3.63 0.72 -4.75
N ASN A 114 -4.43 -0.27 -5.18
CA ASN A 114 -4.95 -0.31 -6.55
C ASN A 114 -5.88 0.88 -6.83
N LEU A 115 -6.72 1.26 -5.86
CA LEU A 115 -7.55 2.46 -5.95
C LEU A 115 -6.70 3.73 -6.10
N MET A 116 -5.63 3.87 -5.30
CA MET A 116 -4.70 5.00 -5.44
C MET A 116 -4.04 5.02 -6.82
N GLY A 117 -3.63 3.85 -7.34
CA GLY A 117 -3.08 3.72 -8.69
C GLY A 117 -4.08 4.16 -9.77
N ALA A 118 -5.36 3.79 -9.64
CA ALA A 118 -6.40 4.22 -10.57
C ALA A 118 -6.59 5.75 -10.56
N ILE A 119 -6.60 6.36 -9.36
CA ILE A 119 -6.66 7.83 -9.22
C ILE A 119 -5.43 8.50 -9.85
N ALA A 120 -4.24 7.92 -9.66
CA ALA A 120 -2.99 8.41 -10.23
C ALA A 120 -3.03 8.43 -11.76
N ALA A 121 -3.46 7.31 -12.34
CA ALA A 121 -3.59 7.17 -13.79
C ALA A 121 -4.63 8.16 -14.35
N ALA A 122 -5.82 8.23 -13.74
CA ALA A 122 -6.86 9.15 -14.18
C ALA A 122 -6.39 10.62 -14.13
N SER A 123 -5.76 11.03 -13.02
CA SER A 123 -5.24 12.40 -12.89
C SER A 123 -4.09 12.71 -13.86
N ALA A 124 -3.21 11.75 -14.15
CA ALA A 124 -2.16 11.91 -15.15
C ALA A 124 -2.75 12.10 -16.55
N VAL A 125 -3.76 11.32 -16.92
CA VAL A 125 -4.46 11.45 -18.22
C VAL A 125 -5.08 12.84 -18.35
N VAL A 126 -5.81 13.30 -17.33
CA VAL A 126 -6.43 14.65 -17.37
C VAL A 126 -5.38 15.74 -17.58
N THR A 127 -4.30 15.71 -16.81
CA THR A 127 -3.18 16.67 -16.95
C THR A 127 -2.62 16.71 -18.37
N LEU A 128 -2.47 15.54 -18.99
CA LEU A 128 -1.97 15.44 -20.36
C LEU A 128 -2.99 15.92 -21.40
N MET A 129 -4.29 15.93 -21.11
CA MET A 129 -5.32 16.37 -22.03
C MET A 129 -5.65 17.87 -21.91
N THR A 130 -5.56 18.43 -20.70
CA THR A 130 -6.05 19.80 -20.41
C THR A 130 -4.94 20.86 -20.39
N ASP A 131 -3.70 20.52 -20.00
CA ASP A 131 -2.62 21.50 -19.79
C ASP A 131 -1.81 21.80 -21.07
N ASN A 132 -2.48 22.13 -22.17
CA ASN A 132 -1.80 22.54 -23.40
C ASN A 132 -1.25 23.97 -23.27
N GLY A 133 0.00 24.09 -22.80
CA GLY A 133 0.73 25.36 -22.68
C GLY A 133 1.27 25.69 -21.29
N SER A 134 0.99 24.86 -20.27
CA SER A 134 1.53 25.05 -18.92
C SER A 134 3.04 24.71 -18.86
N PRO A 135 3.87 25.58 -18.27
CA PRO A 135 5.29 25.29 -18.03
C PRO A 135 5.52 24.21 -16.95
N THR A 136 4.53 23.88 -16.11
CA THR A 136 4.65 22.87 -15.04
C THR A 136 4.13 21.49 -15.44
N ARG A 137 3.45 21.38 -16.59
CA ARG A 137 2.80 20.14 -17.07
C ARG A 137 3.67 18.89 -16.94
N ALA A 138 4.93 18.97 -17.35
CA ALA A 138 5.84 17.82 -17.32
C ALA A 138 6.13 17.37 -15.88
N GLY A 139 6.32 18.31 -14.95
CA GLY A 139 6.54 18.01 -13.53
C GLY A 139 5.28 17.43 -12.88
N ASP A 140 4.13 18.02 -13.16
CA ASP A 140 2.85 17.61 -12.60
C ASP A 140 2.42 16.22 -13.11
N ALA A 141 2.68 15.92 -14.39
CA ALA A 141 2.50 14.58 -14.95
C ALA A 141 3.50 13.58 -14.37
N ALA A 142 4.79 13.96 -14.25
CA ALA A 142 5.83 13.08 -13.72
C ALA A 142 5.55 12.63 -12.28
N ILE A 143 5.07 13.53 -11.42
CA ILE A 143 4.71 13.20 -10.03
C ILE A 143 3.56 12.19 -9.98
N ARG A 144 2.52 12.37 -10.82
CA ARG A 144 1.38 11.44 -10.88
C ARG A 144 1.78 10.07 -11.43
N ILE A 145 2.64 10.04 -12.44
CA ILE A 145 3.22 8.81 -13.00
C ILE A 145 4.09 8.12 -11.94
N ALA A 146 4.92 8.86 -11.19
CA ALA A 146 5.71 8.30 -10.10
C ALA A 146 4.81 7.64 -9.04
N GLY A 147 3.71 8.30 -8.67
CA GLY A 147 2.72 7.72 -7.75
C GLY A 147 2.05 6.46 -8.29
N LEU A 148 1.72 6.42 -9.59
CA LEU A 148 1.21 5.22 -10.27
C LEU A 148 2.23 4.07 -10.21
N MET A 149 3.49 4.33 -10.57
CA MET A 149 4.55 3.33 -10.54
C MET A 149 4.77 2.77 -9.14
N PHE A 150 4.69 3.64 -8.12
CA PHE A 150 4.78 3.22 -6.73
C PHE A 150 3.61 2.30 -6.32
N ALA A 151 2.39 2.67 -6.71
CA ALA A 151 1.21 1.85 -6.46
C ALA A 151 1.33 0.48 -7.13
N ILE A 152 1.79 0.42 -8.38
CA ILE A 152 2.05 -0.84 -9.08
C ILE A 152 3.09 -1.69 -8.33
N ALA A 153 4.24 -1.11 -7.99
CA ALA A 153 5.30 -1.83 -7.29
C ALA A 153 4.81 -2.41 -5.94
N THR A 154 4.09 -1.61 -5.16
CA THR A 154 3.55 -2.04 -3.85
C THR A 154 2.46 -3.09 -3.99
N SER A 155 1.60 -2.96 -5.02
CA SER A 155 0.57 -3.96 -5.32
C SER A 155 1.20 -5.30 -5.72
N GLN A 156 2.24 -5.30 -6.56
CA GLN A 156 2.99 -6.50 -6.91
C GLN A 156 3.63 -7.15 -5.69
N PHE A 157 4.20 -6.34 -4.79
CA PHE A 157 4.77 -6.81 -3.54
C PHE A 157 3.73 -7.52 -2.66
N CYS A 158 2.56 -6.92 -2.46
CA CYS A 158 1.46 -7.54 -1.71
C CYS A 158 0.98 -8.84 -2.36
N ARG A 159 0.93 -8.91 -3.70
CA ARG A 159 0.53 -10.12 -4.43
C ARG A 159 1.53 -11.25 -4.26
N VAL A 160 2.83 -10.95 -4.26
CA VAL A 160 3.88 -11.95 -4.00
C VAL A 160 3.77 -12.49 -2.57
N ALA A 161 3.45 -11.63 -1.60
CA ALA A 161 3.17 -12.08 -0.23
C ALA A 161 1.91 -12.96 -0.16
N ALA A 162 0.83 -12.56 -0.84
CA ALA A 162 -0.43 -13.29 -0.84
C ALA A 162 -0.32 -14.73 -1.38
N ARG A 163 0.61 -15.02 -2.30
CA ARG A 163 0.85 -16.39 -2.79
C ARG A 163 1.33 -17.37 -1.73
N ARG A 164 1.82 -16.86 -0.59
CA ARG A 164 2.21 -17.70 0.56
C ARG A 164 1.07 -17.91 1.56
N ALA A 165 -0.04 -17.19 1.41
CA ALA A 165 -1.23 -17.34 2.21
C ALA A 165 -2.01 -18.60 1.80
N PRO A 166 -2.70 -19.26 2.74
CA PRO A 166 -3.67 -20.31 2.41
C PRO A 166 -4.82 -19.70 1.60
N GLY A 167 -4.87 -20.00 0.29
CA GLY A 167 -5.89 -19.52 -0.66
C GLY A 167 -5.44 -18.42 -1.63
N GLY A 168 -4.13 -18.16 -1.75
CA GLY A 168 -3.53 -17.27 -2.74
C GLY A 168 -3.26 -17.89 -4.11
#